data_AF-A0A7C1FYD3-F1
#
_entry.id   AF-A0A7C1FYD3-F1
#
_cell.length_a   1.000
_cell.length_b   1.000
_cell.length_c   1.000
_cell.angle_alpha   90.00
_cell.angle_beta   90.00
_cell.angle_gamma   90.00
#
_symmetry.space_group_name_H-M   'P 1'
#
loop_
_entity.id
_entity.type
_entity.pdbx_description
1 polymer ?
#
loop_
_entity_poly.entity_id
_entity_poly.type
_entity_poly.pdbx_seq_one_letter_code
_entity_poly.pdbx_strand_id
1 'polypeptide(L)'
;MKQSDRFVVKEILVKKEELEYAFIGGMWYYRNRFSLESNISLPYPFSTYYTIKILDKRYGDRLCRSLIYVKMPVVVLQFKEKCIFIEFDPVLRIKDREIFPFISLDENDDFYIVSFYIFNEFYVKSKENAWLGFGKKR
;
A
#
# COMPACT_ATOMS: atom_id res chain seq x y z
N MET A 1 3.77 -16.53 27.94
CA MET A 1 4.50 -15.86 26.84
C MET A 1 3.61 -14.76 26.29
N LYS A 2 4.01 -13.48 26.38
CA LYS A 2 3.31 -12.43 25.64
C LYS A 2 3.50 -12.73 24.16
N GLN A 3 2.42 -13.05 23.46
CA GLN A 3 2.44 -13.26 22.02
C GLN A 3 3.00 -11.99 21.39
N SER A 4 3.97 -12.08 20.48
CA SER A 4 4.48 -10.88 19.80
C SER A 4 3.32 -10.23 19.06
N ASP A 5 3.03 -8.96 19.36
CA ASP A 5 1.92 -8.22 18.73
C ASP A 5 2.16 -7.91 17.24
N ARG A 6 3.34 -8.32 16.73
CA ARG A 6 3.80 -8.01 15.39
C ARG A 6 4.78 -9.05 14.84
N PHE A 7 4.82 -9.13 13.53
CA PHE A 7 5.77 -9.95 12.77
C PHE A 7 6.22 -9.21 11.51
N VAL A 8 7.53 -9.14 11.28
CA VAL A 8 8.07 -8.78 9.96
C VAL A 8 8.00 -10.03 9.11
N VAL A 9 7.25 -9.97 8.01
CA VAL A 9 7.05 -11.11 7.11
C VAL A 9 8.12 -11.13 6.04
N LYS A 10 8.44 -9.96 5.48
CA LYS A 10 9.39 -9.83 4.38
C LYS A 10 9.93 -8.41 4.32
N GLU A 11 11.20 -8.30 3.97
CA GLU A 11 11.83 -7.05 3.57
C GLU A 11 12.39 -7.21 2.15
N ILE A 12 12.22 -6.18 1.34
CA ILE A 12 12.82 -6.08 0.00
C ILE A 12 13.73 -4.86 0.06
N LEU A 13 15.02 -5.12 -0.13
CA LEU A 13 16.06 -4.11 -0.14
C LEU A 13 16.36 -3.71 -1.59
N VAL A 14 16.18 -2.44 -1.89
CA VAL A 14 16.50 -1.85 -3.19
C VAL A 14 17.68 -0.92 -2.98
N LYS A 15 18.81 -1.22 -3.62
CA LYS A 15 20.03 -0.41 -3.50
C LYS A 15 19.73 1.06 -3.85
N LYS A 16 20.30 1.98 -3.09
CA LYS A 16 20.10 3.42 -3.30
C LYS A 16 20.64 3.86 -4.65
N GLU A 17 19.74 4.47 -5.39
CA GLU A 17 19.90 5.21 -6.63
C GLU A 17 18.99 6.44 -6.54
N GLU A 18 19.19 7.43 -7.41
CA GLU A 18 18.35 8.64 -7.43
C GLU A 18 16.89 8.28 -7.74
N LEU A 19 16.04 8.44 -6.73
CA LEU A 19 14.62 8.13 -6.80
C LEU A 19 13.87 9.35 -7.31
N GLU A 20 13.24 9.23 -8.47
CA GLU A 20 12.43 10.29 -9.07
C GLU A 20 11.03 10.32 -8.43
N TYR A 21 10.49 9.14 -8.12
CA TYR A 21 9.14 9.02 -7.57
C TYR A 21 8.95 7.72 -6.78
N ALA A 22 8.22 7.80 -5.67
CA ALA A 22 7.75 6.62 -4.94
C ALA A 22 6.26 6.71 -4.61
N PHE A 23 5.60 5.56 -4.69
CA PHE A 23 4.18 5.44 -4.43
C PHE A 23 3.85 4.14 -3.69
N ILE A 24 2.95 4.25 -2.72
CA ILE A 24 2.32 3.12 -2.05
C ILE A 24 0.82 3.36 -2.08
N GLY A 25 0.09 2.49 -2.74
CA GLY A 25 -1.35 2.64 -2.82
C GLY A 25 -2.02 1.68 -3.78
N GLY A 26 -3.22 2.07 -4.20
CA GLY A 26 -4.04 1.32 -5.13
C GLY A 26 -3.94 1.86 -6.54
N MET A 27 -3.87 0.96 -7.52
CA MET A 27 -4.00 1.34 -8.93
C MET A 27 -5.26 0.73 -9.55
N TRP A 28 -5.88 1.46 -10.49
CA TRP A 28 -7.03 1.00 -11.26
C TRP A 28 -6.59 0.56 -12.66
N TYR A 29 -7.15 -0.54 -13.15
CA TYR A 29 -6.93 -0.99 -14.53
C TYR A 29 -7.70 -0.11 -15.52
N TYR A 30 -7.01 0.47 -16.49
CA TYR A 30 -7.65 0.72 -17.78
C TYR A 30 -7.49 -0.54 -18.63
N ARG A 31 -8.61 -1.20 -18.99
CA ARG A 31 -8.64 -2.31 -19.97
C ARG A 31 -7.64 -3.46 -19.71
N ASN A 32 -7.51 -3.90 -18.45
CA ASN A 32 -6.80 -5.12 -18.01
C ASN A 32 -5.26 -5.10 -17.89
N ARG A 33 -4.56 -3.97 -18.07
CA ARG A 33 -3.12 -3.86 -17.72
C ARG A 33 -2.76 -2.50 -17.12
N PHE A 34 -1.85 -2.51 -16.14
CA PHE A 34 -1.08 -1.32 -15.79
C PHE A 34 -0.14 -1.01 -16.97
N SER A 35 -0.19 0.20 -17.53
CA SER A 35 0.68 0.59 -18.64
C SER A 35 1.34 1.94 -18.36
N LEU A 36 2.65 1.90 -18.13
CA LEU A 36 3.52 3.06 -18.01
C LEU A 36 3.66 3.85 -19.32
N GLU A 37 3.22 3.28 -20.45
CA GLU A 37 3.30 3.90 -21.79
C GLU A 37 2.09 4.80 -22.10
N SER A 38 1.04 4.72 -21.27
CA SER A 38 -0.08 5.65 -21.36
C SER A 38 0.32 6.98 -20.72
N ASN A 39 -0.15 8.11 -21.27
CA ASN A 39 -0.25 9.37 -20.54
C ASN A 39 -1.25 9.19 -19.39
N ILE A 40 -0.87 8.45 -18.35
CA ILE A 40 -1.67 8.27 -17.16
C ILE A 40 -1.68 9.62 -16.47
N SER A 41 -2.87 10.20 -16.36
CA SER A 41 -3.11 11.28 -15.40
C SER A 41 -2.91 10.67 -14.01
N LEU A 42 -1.70 10.81 -13.46
CA LEU A 42 -1.34 10.47 -12.09
C LEU A 42 -2.01 11.32 -10.98
N PRO A 43 -2.73 12.46 -11.21
CA PRO A 43 -3.25 13.25 -10.10
C PRO A 43 -4.55 12.71 -9.49
N TYR A 44 -5.03 11.53 -9.90
CA TYR A 44 -6.17 10.89 -9.21
C TYR A 44 -5.82 9.48 -8.72
N PRO A 45 -5.07 9.35 -7.62
CA PRO A 45 -5.21 8.19 -6.77
C PRO A 45 -6.67 8.16 -6.30
N PHE A 46 -7.53 7.40 -6.97
CA PHE A 46 -8.91 7.16 -6.55
C PHE A 46 -8.88 6.52 -5.16
N SER A 47 -8.96 7.38 -4.17
CA SER A 47 -8.75 7.06 -2.77
C SER A 47 -10.07 7.00 -1.99
N THR A 48 -11.23 6.94 -2.65
CA THR A 48 -12.49 7.21 -1.91
C THR A 48 -13.69 6.32 -2.22
N TYR A 49 -13.49 5.11 -2.73
CA TYR A 49 -14.58 4.12 -2.85
C TYR A 49 -14.74 3.19 -1.64
N TYR A 50 -13.96 3.37 -0.57
CA TYR A 50 -14.02 2.47 0.58
C TYR A 50 -14.97 2.96 1.66
N THR A 51 -15.74 2.02 2.23
CA THR A 51 -16.53 2.20 3.46
C THR A 51 -15.77 1.73 4.70
N ILE A 52 -14.66 1.00 4.53
CA ILE A 52 -13.82 0.47 5.59
C ILE A 52 -12.36 0.86 5.33
N LYS A 53 -11.67 1.33 6.37
CA LYS A 53 -10.22 1.59 6.35
C LYS A 53 -9.59 1.08 7.63
N ILE A 54 -8.58 0.23 7.50
CA ILE A 54 -7.64 -0.02 8.59
C ILE A 54 -6.70 1.19 8.67
N LEU A 55 -6.61 1.81 9.85
CA LEU A 55 -5.79 2.99 10.07
C LEU A 55 -4.31 2.65 9.99
N ASP A 56 -3.53 3.60 9.46
CA ASP A 56 -2.08 3.52 9.48
C ASP A 56 -1.59 3.38 10.92
N LYS A 57 -0.57 2.54 11.10
CA LYS A 57 0.05 2.26 12.39
C LYS A 57 1.51 2.69 12.32
N ARG A 58 2.00 3.35 13.37
CA ARG A 58 3.43 3.62 13.52
C ARG A 58 4.12 2.45 14.21
N TYR A 59 5.30 2.09 13.73
CA TYR A 59 6.19 1.13 14.38
C TYR A 59 7.60 1.70 14.45
N GLY A 60 8.02 2.11 15.65
CA GLY A 60 9.17 3.02 15.78
C GLY A 60 8.91 4.28 14.96
N ASP A 61 9.87 4.65 14.12
CA ASP A 61 9.75 5.80 13.22
C ASP A 61 9.04 5.48 11.90
N ARG A 62 8.75 4.20 11.65
CA ARG A 62 8.16 3.73 10.39
C ARG A 62 6.65 3.90 10.38
N LEU A 63 6.13 4.45 9.29
CA LEU A 63 4.70 4.45 9.00
C LEU A 63 4.33 3.18 8.25
N CYS A 64 3.43 2.38 8.82
CA CYS A 64 2.92 1.16 8.24
C CYS A 64 1.48 1.38 7.80
N ARG A 65 1.18 1.16 6.52
CA ARG A 65 -0.13 1.39 5.90
C ARG A 65 -0.78 0.06 5.57
N SER A 66 -2.07 -0.09 5.88
CA SER A 66 -2.85 -1.18 5.31
C SER A 66 -3.42 -0.73 3.98
N LEU A 67 -3.36 -1.59 2.97
CA LEU A 67 -3.96 -1.35 1.65
C LEU A 67 -5.22 -2.21 1.42
N ILE A 68 -5.89 -2.68 2.47
CA ILE A 68 -7.12 -3.49 2.35
C ILE A 68 -8.20 -2.85 1.46
N TYR A 69 -8.23 -1.52 1.41
CA TYR A 69 -9.24 -0.75 0.70
C TYR A 69 -8.95 -0.56 -0.79
N VAL A 70 -7.83 -1.11 -1.30
CA VAL A 70 -7.47 -0.98 -2.71
C VAL A 70 -7.59 -2.33 -3.43
N LYS A 71 -8.02 -2.28 -4.69
CA LYS A 71 -8.23 -3.48 -5.50
C LYS A 71 -6.91 -4.15 -5.92
N MET A 72 -5.89 -3.35 -6.25
CA MET A 72 -4.55 -3.80 -6.63
C MET A 72 -3.52 -3.00 -5.83
N PRO A 73 -3.03 -3.54 -4.70
CA PRO A 73 -2.05 -2.89 -3.86
C PRO A 73 -0.67 -2.97 -4.50
N VAL A 74 -0.02 -1.82 -4.61
CA VAL A 74 1.29 -1.74 -5.22
C VAL A 74 2.23 -0.83 -4.44
N VAL A 75 3.51 -1.17 -4.50
CA VAL A 75 4.62 -0.26 -4.24
C VAL A 75 5.34 0.00 -5.55
N VAL A 76 5.51 1.27 -5.89
CA VAL A 76 6.25 1.70 -7.09
C VAL A 76 7.43 2.55 -6.65
N LEU A 77 8.62 2.21 -7.13
CA LEU A 77 9.83 3.01 -7.02
C LEU A 77 10.34 3.30 -8.43
N GLN A 78 10.26 4.56 -8.83
CA GLN A 78 10.72 5.03 -10.13
C GLN A 78 12.09 5.68 -9.97
N PHE A 79 13.04 5.18 -10.76
CA PHE A 79 14.37 5.74 -10.94
C PHE A 79 14.51 6.18 -12.40
N LYS A 80 15.57 6.91 -12.71
CA LYS A 80 15.81 7.42 -14.06
C LYS A 80 15.76 6.36 -15.17
N GLU A 81 16.34 5.19 -14.94
CA GLU A 81 16.48 4.12 -15.96
C GLU A 81 15.69 2.86 -15.64
N LYS A 82 15.05 2.78 -14.48
CA LYS A 82 14.34 1.57 -14.05
C LYS A 82 13.13 1.90 -13.19
N CYS A 83 12.12 1.04 -13.26
CA CYS A 83 10.94 1.08 -12.42
C CYS A 83 10.82 -0.26 -11.67
N ILE A 84 10.71 -0.19 -10.35
CA ILE A 84 10.41 -1.36 -9.52
C ILE A 84 8.94 -1.30 -9.15
N PHE A 85 8.19 -2.31 -9.56
CA PHE A 85 6.77 -2.48 -9.30
C PHE A 85 6.56 -3.74 -8.47
N ILE A 86 6.05 -3.59 -7.25
CA ILE A 86 5.77 -4.70 -6.33
C ILE A 86 4.26 -4.73 -6.10
N GLU A 87 3.60 -5.72 -6.72
CA GLU A 87 2.21 -6.06 -6.44
C GLU A 87 2.14 -7.06 -5.29
N PHE A 88 1.10 -6.94 -4.46
CA PHE A 88 0.88 -7.86 -3.35
C PHE A 88 -0.59 -7.98 -3.00
N ASP A 89 -0.96 -9.11 -2.39
CA ASP A 89 -2.33 -9.32 -1.93
C ASP A 89 -2.64 -8.48 -0.68
N PRO A 90 -3.75 -7.71 -0.67
CA PRO A 90 -4.12 -6.90 0.48
C PRO A 90 -4.72 -7.72 1.63
N VAL A 91 -5.05 -8.98 1.37
CA VAL A 91 -5.62 -9.94 2.32
C VAL A 91 -4.98 -11.29 2.07
N LEU A 92 -4.32 -11.85 3.09
CA LEU A 92 -3.76 -13.20 3.07
C LEU A 92 -4.69 -14.14 3.81
N ARG A 93 -4.97 -15.33 3.27
CA ARG A 93 -5.80 -16.34 3.94
C ARG A 93 -4.93 -17.49 4.47
N ILE A 94 -4.86 -17.64 5.79
CA ILE A 94 -4.12 -18.72 6.47
C ILE A 94 -5.07 -19.48 7.38
N LYS A 95 -5.27 -20.78 7.15
CA LYS A 95 -6.12 -21.67 7.98
C LYS A 95 -7.48 -21.02 8.32
N ASP A 96 -8.15 -20.51 7.28
CA ASP A 96 -9.46 -19.82 7.35
C ASP A 96 -9.50 -18.50 8.14
N ARG A 97 -8.34 -17.91 8.41
CA ARG A 97 -8.25 -16.54 8.93
C ARG A 97 -7.73 -15.61 7.85
N GLU A 98 -8.38 -14.45 7.76
CA GLU A 98 -7.88 -13.34 6.97
C GLU A 98 -6.84 -12.57 7.78
N ILE A 99 -5.72 -12.26 7.13
CA ILE A 99 -4.60 -11.53 7.69
C ILE A 99 -4.36 -10.34 6.78
N PHE A 100 -4.24 -9.16 7.39
CA PHE A 100 -4.07 -7.91 6.66
C PHE A 100 -2.61 -7.45 6.76
N PRO A 101 -1.82 -7.59 5.69
CA PRO A 101 -0.46 -7.07 5.68
C PRO A 101 -0.47 -5.54 5.73
N PHE A 102 0.52 -5.01 6.44
CA PHE A 102 0.86 -3.59 6.45
C PHE A 102 2.18 -3.39 5.73
N ILE A 103 2.23 -2.39 4.87
CA ILE A 103 3.41 -2.04 4.08
C ILE A 103 4.06 -0.79 4.66
N SER A 104 5.38 -0.77 4.68
CA SER A 104 6.17 0.42 4.97
C SER A 104 7.24 0.59 3.89
N LEU A 105 7.49 1.84 3.50
CA LEU A 105 8.64 2.24 2.72
C LEU A 105 9.47 3.16 3.60
N ASP A 106 10.73 2.78 3.77
CA ASP A 106 11.72 3.45 4.59
C ASP A 106 13.03 3.54 3.80
N GLU A 107 14.00 4.29 4.29
CA GLU A 107 15.32 4.36 3.67
C GLU A 107 16.43 4.43 4.71
N ASN A 108 17.61 3.94 4.35
CA ASN A 108 18.85 4.19 5.07
C ASN A 108 19.93 4.67 4.07
N ASP A 109 21.20 4.70 4.49
CA ASP A 109 22.29 5.20 3.64
C ASP A 109 22.52 4.36 2.37
N ASP A 110 22.16 3.08 2.40
CA ASP A 110 22.50 2.12 1.34
C ASP A 110 21.27 1.65 0.53
N PHE A 111 20.07 1.71 1.11
CA PHE A 111 18.88 1.05 0.57
C PHE A 111 17.58 1.85 0.78
N TYR A 112 16.67 1.71 -0.18
CA TYR A 112 15.24 1.80 0.06
C TYR A 112 14.72 0.45 0.56
N ILE A 113 13.92 0.46 1.61
CA ILE A 113 13.49 -0.73 2.35
C ILE A 113 11.97 -0.82 2.27
N VAL A 114 11.47 -1.80 1.52
CA VAL A 114 10.04 -2.14 1.48
C VAL A 114 9.78 -3.27 2.47
N SER A 115 9.06 -2.97 3.55
CA SER A 115 8.80 -3.92 4.64
C SER A 115 7.32 -4.32 4.70
N PHE A 116 7.07 -5.62 4.89
CA PHE A 116 5.74 -6.19 5.11
C PHE A 116 5.61 -6.65 6.56
N TYR A 117 4.60 -6.13 7.25
CA TYR A 117 4.29 -6.43 8.64
C TYR A 117 2.93 -7.10 8.78
N ILE A 118 2.79 -7.93 9.79
CA ILE A 118 1.50 -8.36 10.34
C ILE A 118 1.39 -7.78 11.75
N PHE A 119 0.26 -7.15 12.06
CA PHE A 119 -0.07 -6.71 13.41
C PHE A 119 -1.28 -7.50 13.91
N ASN A 120 -1.22 -7.97 15.16
CA ASN A 120 -2.36 -8.65 15.78
C ASN A 120 -3.47 -7.67 16.18
N GLU A 121 -3.12 -6.40 16.37
CA GLU A 121 -4.05 -5.34 16.78
C GLU A 121 -3.93 -4.11 15.88
N PHE A 122 -5.07 -3.66 15.35
CA PHE A 122 -5.19 -2.47 14.52
C PHE A 122 -6.59 -1.87 14.64
N TYR A 123 -6.71 -0.59 14.30
CA TYR A 123 -7.97 0.13 14.38
C TYR A 123 -8.63 0.20 13.01
N VAL A 124 -9.93 -0.09 12.97
CA VAL A 124 -10.75 0.01 11.77
C VAL A 124 -11.66 1.22 11.91
N LYS A 125 -11.68 2.09 10.90
CA LYS A 125 -12.73 3.09 10.73
C LYS A 125 -13.66 2.66 9.61
N SER A 126 -14.95 2.81 9.85
CA SER A 126 -15.99 2.61 8.84
C SER A 126 -16.80 3.88 8.63
N LYS A 127 -17.46 3.97 7.48
CA LYS A 127 -18.46 4.98 7.16
C LYS A 127 -19.59 4.33 6.37
N GLU A 128 -20.80 4.84 6.53
CA GLU A 128 -22.00 4.27 5.89
C GLU A 128 -21.94 4.36 4.36
N ASN A 129 -21.37 5.45 3.82
CA ASN A 129 -21.36 5.72 2.39
C ASN A 129 -19.94 5.99 1.87
N ALA A 130 -19.60 5.38 0.73
CA ALA A 130 -18.41 5.74 -0.03
C ALA A 130 -18.58 7.16 -0.62
N TRP A 131 -17.51 7.96 -0.61
CA TRP A 131 -17.56 9.31 -1.16
C TRP A 131 -17.02 9.26 -2.59
N LEU A 132 -17.93 9.20 -3.55
CA LEU A 132 -17.60 8.92 -4.95
C LEU A 132 -16.97 10.11 -5.69
N GLY A 133 -16.67 11.23 -5.02
CA GLY A 133 -16.08 12.42 -5.64
C GLY A 133 -16.99 13.17 -6.64
N PHE A 134 -18.13 12.59 -7.03
CA PHE A 134 -19.17 13.28 -7.76
C PHE A 134 -19.93 14.19 -6.78
N GLY A 135 -19.71 15.50 -6.87
CA GLY A 135 -20.60 16.46 -6.21
C GLY A 135 -22.05 16.15 -6.59
N LYS A 136 -22.99 16.29 -5.63
CA LYS A 136 -24.42 16.24 -5.95
C LYS A 136 -24.64 17.20 -7.12
N LYS A 137 -25.01 16.69 -8.30
CA LYS A 137 -25.61 17.52 -9.33
C LYS A 137 -26.82 18.18 -8.66
N ARG A 138 -26.76 19.49 -8.50
CA ARG A 138 -27.95 20.30 -8.24
C ARG A 138 -28.86 20.20 -9.46
#